data_AF-A0A7Y2YB17-F1
#
_entry.id   AF-A0A7Y2YB17-F1
#
_cell.length_a   1.000
_cell.length_b   1.000
_cell.length_c   1.000
_cell.angle_alpha   90.00
_cell.angle_beta   90.00
_cell.angle_gamma   90.00
#
_symmetry.space_group_name_H-M   'P 1'
#
loop_
_entity.id
_entity.type
_entity.pdbx_description
1 polymer ?
#
loop_
_entity_poly.entity_id
_entity_poly.type
_entity_poly.pdbx_seq_one_letter_code
_entity_poly.pdbx_strand_id
1 'polypeptide(L)' 'MRKLLLPFMLFASLSFFAQDFTMDLVQDLKPRNVGPGGMSGRVTTIDVVHKNPDVMYVGTASGGLWKSTSGGI' A
#
# COMPACT_ATOMS: atom_id res chain seq x y z
N MET A 1 -23.28 10.81 45.07
CA MET A 1 -22.76 9.74 44.19
C MET A 1 -22.25 10.27 42.84
N ARG A 2 -22.98 11.16 42.12
CA ARG A 2 -22.52 11.72 40.83
C ARG A 2 -21.20 12.52 40.84
N LYS A 3 -20.86 13.21 41.94
CA LYS A 3 -19.63 14.04 42.04
C LYS A 3 -18.32 13.25 42.09
N LEU A 4 -18.38 11.93 42.32
CA LEU A 4 -17.21 11.04 42.35
C LEU A 4 -16.94 10.36 41.00
N LEU A 5 -17.89 10.41 40.05
CA LEU A 5 -17.75 9.75 38.74
C LEU A 5 -16.71 10.42 37.83
N LEU A 6 -16.65 11.76 37.84
CA LEU A 6 -15.72 12.55 37.03
C LEU A 6 -14.25 12.29 37.38
N PRO A 7 -13.80 12.42 38.64
CA PRO A 7 -12.41 12.13 38.98
C PRO A 7 -12.07 10.64 38.77
N PHE A 8 -13.03 9.74 38.96
CA PHE A 8 -12.84 8.32 38.68
C PHE A 8 -12.61 8.03 37.19
N MET A 9 -13.39 8.64 36.29
CA MET A 9 -13.15 8.55 34.85
C MET A 9 -11.81 9.17 34.44
N LEU A 10 -11.41 10.28 35.06
CA LEU A 10 -10.13 10.96 34.79
C LEU A 10 -8.93 10.13 35.25
N PHE A 11 -9.10 9.33 36.31
CA PHE A 11 -8.07 8.42 36.78
C PHE A 11 -8.00 7.15 35.92
N ALA A 12 -9.15 6.65 35.45
CA ALA A 12 -9.22 5.51 34.53
C ALA A 12 -8.55 5.81 33.18
N SER A 13 -8.58 7.07 32.71
CA SER A 13 -7.92 7.45 31.45
C SER A 13 -6.39 7.33 31.49
N LEU A 14 -5.76 7.34 32.67
CA LEU A 14 -4.32 7.16 32.84
C LEU A 14 -3.85 5.71 32.60
N SER A 15 -4.78 4.76 32.50
CA SER A 15 -4.47 3.33 32.36
C SER A 15 -4.58 2.79 30.92
N PHE A 16 -4.93 3.64 29.95
CA PHE A 16 -4.99 3.23 28.54
C PHE A 16 -3.62 3.41 27.89
N PHE A 17 -2.98 2.28 27.56
CA PHE A 17 -1.83 2.24 26.66
C PHE A 17 -2.30 1.90 25.25
N ALA A 18 -1.64 2.45 24.24
CA ALA A 18 -1.89 2.06 22.86
C ALA A 18 -1.46 0.61 22.62
N GLN A 19 -2.16 -0.10 21.73
CA GLN A 19 -1.74 -1.43 21.29
C GLN A 19 -0.46 -1.34 20.46
N ASP A 20 0.45 -2.28 20.64
CA ASP A 20 1.62 -2.42 19.79
C ASP A 20 1.23 -3.03 18.44
N PHE A 21 1.75 -2.46 17.36
CA PHE A 21 1.55 -2.97 16.00
C PHE A 21 2.70 -3.91 15.63
N THR A 22 2.38 -5.20 15.44
CA THR A 22 3.34 -6.21 14.98
C THR A 22 3.03 -6.65 13.54
N MET A 23 4.05 -7.00 12.77
CA MET A 23 3.86 -7.47 11.38
C MET A 23 3.12 -8.80 11.31
N ASP A 24 3.12 -9.58 12.39
CA ASP A 24 2.34 -10.82 12.51
C ASP A 24 0.84 -10.60 12.34
N LEU A 25 0.33 -9.40 12.65
CA LEU A 25 -1.09 -9.06 12.48
C LEU A 25 -1.50 -8.93 11.00
N VAL A 26 -0.55 -8.66 10.11
CA VAL A 26 -0.80 -8.40 8.69
C VAL A 26 -0.09 -9.39 7.77
N GLN A 27 0.58 -10.40 8.33
CA GLN A 27 1.38 -11.36 7.56
C GLN A 27 0.57 -12.12 6.49
N ASP A 28 -0.72 -12.35 6.76
CA ASP A 28 -1.63 -13.03 5.83
C ASP A 28 -2.25 -12.09 4.78
N LEU A 29 -2.09 -10.77 4.94
CA LEU A 29 -2.53 -9.77 3.97
C LEU A 29 -1.54 -9.67 2.82
N LYS A 30 -1.71 -10.54 1.83
CA LYS A 30 -0.92 -10.50 0.60
C LYS A 30 -1.34 -9.30 -0.26
N PRO A 31 -0.40 -8.45 -0.71
CA PRO A 31 -0.68 -7.46 -1.74
C PRO A 31 -1.27 -8.15 -2.97
N ARG A 32 -2.35 -7.58 -3.50
CA ARG A 32 -2.98 -8.06 -4.73
C ARG A 32 -3.31 -6.88 -5.62
N ASN A 33 -3.31 -7.13 -6.93
CA ASN A 33 -3.89 -6.17 -7.87
C ASN A 33 -5.38 -6.04 -7.60
N VAL A 34 -5.88 -4.80 -7.52
CA VAL A 34 -7.31 -4.50 -7.37
C VAL A 34 -8.01 -4.32 -8.71
N GLY A 35 -7.31 -4.60 -9.82
CA GLY A 35 -7.71 -4.20 -11.17
C GLY A 35 -7.34 -2.74 -11.46
N PRO A 36 -7.80 -2.17 -12.58
CA PRO A 36 -7.54 -0.78 -12.95
C PRO A 36 -8.29 0.18 -12.00
N GLY A 37 -7.68 0.47 -10.84
CA GLY A 37 -8.26 1.35 -9.82
C GLY A 37 -8.12 2.85 -10.11
N GLY A 38 -7.23 3.22 -11.04
CA GLY A 38 -7.10 4.60 -11.54
C GLY A 38 -7.69 4.71 -12.94
N MET A 39 -8.47 5.77 -13.19
CA MET A 39 -8.86 6.14 -14.55
C MET A 39 -7.57 6.36 -15.37
N SER A 40 -7.35 5.50 -16.38
CA SER A 40 -6.32 5.57 -17.43
C SER A 40 -5.04 6.37 -17.09
N GLY A 41 -3.96 5.66 -16.77
CA GLY A 41 -2.62 6.27 -16.63
C GLY A 41 -2.05 6.78 -17.97
N ARG A 42 -1.11 7.72 -17.90
CA ARG A 42 -0.32 8.17 -19.06
C ARG A 42 1.00 7.40 -19.11
N VAL A 43 1.27 6.76 -20.25
CA VAL A 43 2.60 6.22 -20.57
C VAL A 43 3.44 7.35 -21.15
N THR A 44 4.62 7.59 -20.57
CA THR A 44 5.52 8.67 -21.00
C THR A 44 6.74 8.15 -21.74
N THR A 45 7.12 6.89 -21.50
CA THR A 45 8.26 6.26 -22.17
C THR A 45 8.10 4.74 -22.22
N ILE A 46 8.64 4.15 -23.26
CA ILE A 46 8.79 2.70 -23.43
C ILE A 46 10.21 2.47 -23.93
N ASP A 47 10.92 1.54 -23.32
CA ASP A 47 12.24 1.11 -23.77
C ASP A 47 12.34 -0.42 -23.74
N VAL A 48 13.19 -0.99 -24.59
CA VAL A 48 13.28 -2.42 -24.83
C VAL A 48 14.72 -2.89 -24.77
N VAL A 49 14.95 -4.06 -24.16
CA VAL A 49 16.26 -4.68 -24.17
C VAL A 49 16.54 -5.24 -25.58
N HIS A 50 17.39 -4.57 -26.37
CA HIS A 50 17.66 -4.96 -27.76
C HIS A 50 18.12 -6.41 -27.96
N LYS A 51 18.81 -7.00 -26.96
CA LYS A 51 19.25 -8.40 -27.01
C LYS A 51 18.13 -9.42 -26.74
N ASN A 52 17.05 -8.99 -26.08
CA ASN A 52 15.88 -9.79 -25.78
C ASN A 52 14.63 -8.89 -25.72
N PRO A 53 13.95 -8.67 -26.87
CA PRO A 53 12.83 -7.75 -26.96
C PRO A 53 11.59 -8.12 -26.14
N ASP A 54 11.51 -9.35 -25.63
CA ASP A 54 10.44 -9.74 -24.70
C ASP A 54 10.55 -8.98 -23.37
N VAL A 55 11.77 -8.52 -23.03
CA VAL A 55 12.01 -7.68 -21.86
C VAL A 55 11.87 -6.22 -22.25
N MET A 56 10.78 -5.61 -21.79
CA MET A 56 10.49 -4.19 -21.99
C MET A 56 10.17 -3.49 -20.67
N TYR A 57 10.47 -2.20 -20.64
CA TYR A 57 10.22 -1.33 -19.50
C TYR A 57 9.29 -0.19 -19.93
N VAL A 58 8.28 0.09 -19.10
CA VAL A 58 7.28 1.13 -19.37
C VAL A 58 7.27 2.12 -18.22
N GLY A 59 7.60 3.38 -18.52
CA GLY A 59 7.52 4.48 -17.59
C GLY A 59 6.17 5.18 -17.69
N THR A 60 5.54 5.42 -16.56
CA THR A 60 4.23 6.09 -16.49
C THR A 60 4.33 7.38 -15.68
N ALA A 61 3.41 8.32 -15.91
CA ALA A 61 3.43 9.61 -15.22
C ALA A 61 3.24 9.51 -13.69
N SER A 62 2.36 8.63 -13.23
CA SER A 62 2.03 8.46 -11.80
C SER A 62 1.96 7.00 -11.33
N GLY A 63 2.02 6.03 -12.24
CA GLY A 63 1.94 4.61 -11.93
C GLY A 63 3.30 3.91 -11.76
N GLY A 64 4.40 4.67 -11.71
CA GLY A 64 5.76 4.13 -11.58
C GLY A 64 6.32 3.47 -12.83
N LEU A 65 7.24 2.51 -12.61
CA LEU A 65 7.96 1.74 -13.63
C LEU A 65 7.43 0.32 -13.70
N TRP A 66 7.13 -0.12 -14.92
CA TRP A 66 6.63 -1.46 -15.19
C TRP A 66 7.65 -2.24 -16.03
N LYS A 67 7.68 -3.56 -15.83
CA LYS A 67 8.51 -4.49 -16.60
C LYS A 67 7.61 -5.59 -17.16
N SER A 68 7.73 -5.87 -18.45
CA SER A 68 7.21 -7.09 -19.05
C SER A 68 8.37 -8.01 -19.44
N THR A 69 8.08 -9.31 -19.46
CA THR A 69 8.98 -10.38 -19.95
C THR A 69 8.30 -11.21 -21.04
N SER A 70 7.23 -10.68 -21.63
CA SER A 70 6.34 -11.36 -22.59
C SER A 70 6.07 -10.50 -23.82
N GLY A 71 6.86 -9.45 -24.05
CA GLY A 71 6.59 -8.54 -25.17
C GLY A 71 5.34 -7.67 -24.97
N GLY A 72 4.84 -7.54 -23.73
CA GLY A 72 3.62 -6.79 -23.42
C GLY A 72 2.31 -7.58 -23.53
N ILE A 73 2.40 -8.92 -23.66
CA ILE A 73 1.26 -9.85 -23.65
C ILE A 73 0.94 -10.32 -22.24
#